data_AF-A0A7W7WEU7-F1
#
_entry.id   AF-A0A7W7WEU7-F1
#
_cell.length_a   1.000
_cell.length_b   1.000
_cell.length_c   1.000
_cell.angle_alpha   90.00
_cell.angle_beta   90.00
_cell.angle_gamma   90.00
#
_symmetry.space_group_name_H-M   'P 1'
#
loop_
_entity.id
_entity.type
_entity.pdbx_description
1 polymer ?
#
loop_
_entity_poly.entity_id
_entity_poly.type
_entity_poly.pdbx_seq_one_letter_code
_entity_poly.pdbx_strand_id
1 'polypeptide(L)'
;MTRVQLTDVEWEFIGPYLPIGEYGPYPERLRQQFEGVIWRFKTGGQWREMPREFGAWSTVSNRFRQWRDAGVFEALLEGLIAEAARRGEVDLSLVSIDSTTARAHHDAAGMHLGEDVLTALEKAAAEEGKARSKGAASRNKTDGTPKRIPTGKRDDASGAAESSD
;
A
#
# COMPACT_ATOMS: atom_id res chain seq x y z
N MET A 1 28.69 7.21 16.66
CA MET A 1 28.32 7.37 15.23
C MET A 1 26.83 7.16 15.11
N THR A 2 26.11 8.18 14.66
CA THR A 2 24.67 8.12 14.36
C THR A 2 24.43 7.14 13.22
N ARG A 3 23.44 6.25 13.38
CA ARG A 3 23.09 5.28 12.31
C ARG A 3 22.18 5.89 11.24
N VAL A 4 21.56 7.03 11.53
CA VAL A 4 20.80 7.90 10.62
C VAL A 4 21.70 8.38 9.48
N GLN A 5 21.24 8.26 8.24
CA GLN A 5 22.02 8.58 7.03
C GLN A 5 21.49 9.80 6.29
N LEU A 6 20.18 10.03 6.27
CA LEU A 6 19.57 11.05 5.43
C LEU A 6 19.73 12.42 6.07
N THR A 7 20.23 13.34 5.27
CA THR A 7 20.11 14.77 5.50
C THR A 7 18.66 15.23 5.35
N ASP A 8 18.37 16.44 5.81
CA ASP A 8 17.02 17.02 5.67
C ASP A 8 16.66 17.24 4.21
N VAL A 9 17.63 17.63 3.37
CA VAL A 9 17.43 17.84 1.92
C VAL A 9 17.09 16.53 1.22
N GLU A 10 17.80 15.44 1.51
CA GLU A 10 17.48 14.12 0.96
C GLU A 10 16.10 13.65 1.44
N TRP A 11 15.75 13.94 2.69
CA TRP A 11 14.43 13.62 3.22
C TRP A 11 13.31 14.40 2.54
N GLU A 12 13.49 15.70 2.27
CA GLU A 12 12.53 16.51 1.53
C GLU A 12 12.26 15.95 0.12
N PHE A 13 13.28 15.37 -0.51
CA PHE A 13 13.11 14.68 -1.78
C PHE A 13 12.38 13.34 -1.64
N ILE A 14 12.72 12.53 -0.65
CA ILE A 14 12.17 11.16 -0.47
C ILE A 14 10.73 11.17 0.06
N GLY A 15 10.44 12.04 1.02
CA GLY A 15 9.18 12.07 1.77
C GLY A 15 7.92 12.02 0.89
N PRO A 16 7.84 12.81 -0.20
CA PRO A 16 6.70 12.81 -1.13
C PRO A 16 6.38 11.47 -1.80
N TYR A 17 7.35 10.56 -1.95
CA TYR A 17 7.14 9.24 -2.56
C TYR A 17 6.47 8.24 -1.62
N LEU A 18 6.45 8.53 -0.32
CA LEU A 18 5.93 7.58 0.66
C LEU A 18 4.40 7.70 0.74
N PRO A 19 3.65 6.61 0.52
CA PRO A 19 2.20 6.63 0.63
C PRO A 19 1.80 6.89 2.09
N ILE A 20 1.19 8.05 2.31
CA ILE A 20 0.72 8.51 3.61
C ILE A 20 -0.80 8.30 3.67
N GLY A 21 -1.31 7.76 4.78
CA GLY A 21 -2.75 7.63 5.01
C GLY A 21 -3.41 6.45 4.28
N GLU A 22 -2.82 5.94 3.21
CA GLU A 22 -3.36 4.81 2.43
C GLU A 22 -3.39 3.50 3.22
N TYR A 23 -2.40 3.28 4.08
CA TYR A 23 -2.23 2.05 4.86
C TYR A 23 -2.39 2.27 6.37
N GLY A 24 -3.21 3.24 6.77
CA GLY A 24 -3.49 3.59 8.17
C GLY A 24 -3.01 4.98 8.58
N PRO A 25 -3.09 5.33 9.88
CA PRO A 25 -2.84 6.68 10.38
C PRO A 25 -1.42 7.17 10.07
N TYR A 26 -1.26 8.50 10.01
CA TYR A 26 0.01 9.15 9.70
C TYR A 26 1.10 8.65 10.66
N PRO A 27 2.18 8.01 10.15
CA PRO A 27 3.24 7.57 11.02
C PRO A 27 4.04 8.77 11.54
N GLU A 28 3.95 9.03 12.85
CA GLU A 28 4.72 10.08 13.55
C GLU A 28 6.24 9.96 13.35
N ARG A 29 6.73 8.76 13.02
CA ARG A 29 8.15 8.42 12.87
C ARG A 29 8.52 8.00 11.44
N LEU A 30 7.86 8.55 10.43
CA LEU A 30 8.00 8.12 9.03
C LEU A 30 9.47 8.11 8.56
N ARG A 31 10.21 9.19 8.83
CA ARG A 31 11.65 9.29 8.51
C ARG A 31 12.46 8.22 9.21
N GLN A 32 12.28 8.04 10.51
CA GLN A 32 13.03 7.05 11.28
C GLN A 32 12.73 5.62 10.81
N GLN A 33 11.51 5.35 10.36
CA GLN A 33 11.15 4.05 9.79
C GLN A 33 11.87 3.85 8.45
N PHE A 34 11.90 4.85 7.58
CA PHE A 34 12.63 4.80 6.32
C PHE A 34 14.15 4.63 6.53
N GLU A 35 14.73 5.34 7.51
CA GLU A 35 16.11 5.14 7.97
C GLU A 35 16.37 3.71 8.45
N GLY A 36 15.41 3.09 9.13
CA GLY A 36 15.49 1.69 9.51
C GLY A 36 15.53 0.74 8.32
N VAL A 37 14.81 1.06 7.24
CA VAL A 37 14.89 0.34 5.97
C VAL A 37 16.28 0.52 5.34
N ILE A 38 16.80 1.75 5.28
CA ILE A 38 18.15 2.03 4.79
C ILE A 38 19.18 1.22 5.58
N TRP A 39 19.10 1.25 6.91
CA TRP A 39 20.00 0.49 7.78
C TRP A 39 19.98 -1.01 7.46
N ARG A 40 18.79 -1.58 7.24
CA ARG A 40 18.63 -3.01 6.93
C ARG A 40 19.35 -3.41 5.64
N PHE A 41 19.26 -2.59 4.59
CA PHE A 41 19.87 -2.89 3.30
C PHE A 41 21.35 -2.52 3.24
N LYS A 42 21.76 -1.46 3.94
CA LYS A 42 23.17 -1.08 4.06
C LYS A 42 24.00 -2.09 4.85
N THR A 43 23.45 -2.63 5.93
CA THR A 43 24.20 -3.52 6.84
C THR A 43 24.01 -5.01 6.52
N GLY A 44 22.93 -5.37 5.84
CA GLY A 44 22.54 -6.77 5.67
C GLY A 44 22.06 -7.47 6.95
N GLY A 45 22.00 -6.75 8.08
CA GLY A 45 21.66 -7.30 9.40
C GLY A 45 20.23 -7.82 9.49
N GLN A 46 19.92 -8.59 10.52
CA GLN A 46 18.56 -9.11 10.70
C GLN A 46 17.61 -7.99 11.13
N TRP A 47 16.34 -8.06 10.73
CA TRP A 47 15.33 -7.08 11.19
C TRP A 47 15.27 -6.99 12.71
N ARG A 48 15.42 -8.11 13.43
CA ARG A 48 15.39 -8.17 14.89
C ARG A 48 16.57 -7.46 15.56
N GLU A 49 17.67 -7.25 14.83
CA GLU A 49 18.87 -6.55 15.31
C GLU A 49 18.82 -5.05 14.99
N MET A 50 17.78 -4.60 14.30
CA MET A 50 17.61 -3.21 13.94
C MET A 50 17.57 -2.33 15.21
N PRO A 51 18.31 -1.22 15.22
CA PRO A 51 18.26 -0.22 16.27
C PRO A 51 16.86 0.22 16.63
N ARG A 52 16.59 0.30 17.93
CA ARG A 52 15.30 0.80 18.44
C ARG A 52 15.01 2.25 18.08
N GLU A 53 16.04 3.06 17.77
CA GLU A 53 15.89 4.46 17.33
C GLU A 53 15.03 4.59 16.06
N PHE A 54 15.04 3.57 15.19
CA PHE A 54 14.21 3.50 13.98
C PHE A 54 12.76 3.06 14.23
N GLY A 55 12.45 2.65 15.46
CA GLY A 55 11.14 2.12 15.87
C GLY A 55 11.13 0.60 16.00
N ALA A 56 9.94 0.03 16.22
CA ALA A 56 9.77 -1.41 16.32
C ALA A 56 10.08 -2.10 14.98
N TRP A 57 10.95 -3.10 15.00
CA TRP A 57 11.39 -3.81 13.79
C TRP A 57 10.24 -4.39 12.97
N SER A 58 9.19 -4.89 13.62
CA SER A 58 8.03 -5.47 12.96
C SER A 58 7.26 -4.41 12.17
N THR A 59 7.12 -3.21 12.74
CA THR A 59 6.49 -2.05 12.08
C THR A 59 7.31 -1.60 10.87
N VAL A 60 8.62 -1.45 11.02
CA VAL A 60 9.50 -1.03 9.91
C VAL A 60 9.51 -2.08 8.79
N SER A 61 9.61 -3.36 9.14
CA SER A 61 9.55 -4.45 8.16
C SER A 61 8.20 -4.51 7.43
N ASN A 62 7.09 -4.24 8.12
CA ASN A 62 5.78 -4.17 7.49
C ASN A 62 5.65 -2.97 6.55
N ARG A 63 6.15 -1.80 6.96
CA ARG A 63 6.18 -0.59 6.13
C ARG A 63 7.04 -0.78 4.89
N PHE A 64 8.22 -1.38 5.03
CA PHE A 64 9.04 -1.75 3.88
C PHE A 64 8.26 -2.59 2.87
N ARG A 65 7.55 -3.63 3.33
CA ARG A 65 6.72 -4.47 2.44
C ARG A 65 5.63 -3.66 1.74
N GLN A 66 4.92 -2.81 2.47
CA GLN A 66 3.89 -1.93 1.88
C GLN A 66 4.47 -0.99 0.83
N TRP A 67 5.61 -0.33 1.11
CA TRP A 67 6.25 0.58 0.17
C TRP A 67 6.79 -0.14 -1.06
N ARG A 68 7.38 -1.34 -0.87
CA ARG A 68 7.80 -2.20 -1.97
C ARG A 68 6.61 -2.56 -2.85
N ASP A 69 5.53 -3.04 -2.26
CA ASP A 69 4.36 -3.51 -3.00
C ASP A 69 3.60 -2.36 -3.69
N ALA A 70 3.72 -1.14 -3.15
CA ALA A 70 3.21 0.09 -3.75
C ALA A 70 4.17 0.73 -4.77
N GLY A 71 5.31 0.12 -5.09
CA GLY A 71 6.24 0.63 -6.10
C GLY A 71 7.07 1.86 -5.68
N VAL A 72 7.11 2.20 -4.39
CA VAL A 72 7.80 3.41 -3.89
C VAL A 72 9.26 3.46 -4.31
N PHE A 73 9.99 2.34 -4.20
CA PHE A 73 11.43 2.32 -4.48
C PHE A 73 11.74 2.46 -5.97
N GLU A 74 10.85 1.95 -6.84
CA GLU A 74 10.95 2.12 -8.28
C GLU A 74 10.71 3.58 -8.66
N ALA A 75 9.60 4.17 -8.20
CA ALA A 75 9.30 5.59 -8.41
C ALA A 75 10.39 6.52 -7.86
N LEU A 76 10.95 6.20 -6.69
CA LEU A 76 12.03 6.97 -6.08
C LEU A 76 13.31 6.91 -6.92
N LEU A 77 13.66 5.73 -7.45
CA LEU A 77 14.83 5.57 -8.33
C LEU A 77 14.65 6.37 -9.62
N GLU A 78 13.49 6.28 -10.27
CA GLU A 78 13.17 7.07 -11.46
C GLU A 78 13.28 8.57 -11.19
N GLY A 79 12.72 9.03 -10.06
CA GLY A 79 12.81 10.40 -9.62
C GLY A 79 14.24 10.88 -9.42
N LEU A 80 15.08 10.06 -8.77
CA LEU A 80 16.51 10.37 -8.56
C LEU A 80 17.25 10.50 -9.89
N ILE A 81 17.00 9.58 -10.84
CA ILE A 81 17.61 9.63 -12.18
C ILE A 81 17.18 10.91 -12.91
N ALA A 82 15.88 11.25 -12.87
CA ALA A 82 15.35 12.44 -13.51
C ALA A 82 15.96 13.72 -12.92
N GLU A 83 16.10 13.80 -11.60
CA GLU A 83 16.71 14.95 -10.92
C GLU A 83 18.21 15.07 -11.23
N ALA A 84 18.94 13.97 -11.23
CA ALA A 84 20.35 13.95 -11.64
C ALA A 84 20.52 14.38 -13.09
N ALA A 85 19.63 13.94 -14.00
CA ALA A 85 19.66 14.33 -15.41
C ALA A 85 19.40 15.84 -15.57
N ARG A 86 18.44 16.39 -14.82
CA ARG A 86 18.15 17.82 -14.81
C ARG A 86 19.36 18.65 -14.35
N ARG A 87 20.19 18.12 -13.45
CA ARG A 87 21.42 18.75 -12.96
C ARG A 87 22.63 18.51 -13.87
N GLY A 88 22.51 17.67 -14.90
CA GLY A 88 23.64 17.25 -15.73
C GLY A 88 24.63 16.35 -15.00
N GLU A 89 24.20 15.66 -13.95
CA GLU A 89 25.02 14.78 -13.10
C GLU A 89 25.01 13.32 -13.57
N VAL A 90 24.19 12.98 -14.57
CA VAL A 90 24.10 11.63 -15.16
C VAL A 90 24.14 11.69 -16.68
N ASP A 91 24.89 10.76 -17.28
CA ASP A 91 24.91 10.54 -18.72
C ASP A 91 23.89 9.44 -19.08
N LEU A 92 22.77 9.84 -19.68
CA LEU A 92 21.71 8.92 -20.09
C LEU A 92 22.03 8.18 -21.41
N SER A 93 23.15 8.49 -22.07
CA SER A 93 23.61 7.74 -23.24
C SER A 93 24.33 6.44 -22.87
N LEU A 94 24.77 6.33 -21.62
CA LEU A 94 25.44 5.15 -21.08
C LEU A 94 24.46 4.34 -20.22
N VAL A 95 24.21 3.08 -20.60
CA VAL A 95 23.37 2.15 -19.84
C VAL A 95 24.21 1.00 -19.33
N SER A 96 24.24 0.80 -18.01
CA SER A 96 24.84 -0.37 -17.38
C SER A 96 23.77 -1.44 -17.17
N ILE A 97 24.01 -2.65 -17.66
CA ILE A 97 23.13 -3.81 -17.47
C ILE A 97 23.87 -4.80 -16.57
N ASP A 98 23.28 -5.12 -15.43
CA ASP A 98 23.77 -6.14 -14.50
C ASP A 98 22.69 -7.22 -14.27
N SER A 99 23.13 -8.40 -13.82
CA SER A 99 22.24 -9.47 -13.40
C SER A 99 22.74 -10.08 -12.10
N THR A 100 21.84 -10.35 -11.15
CA THR A 100 22.14 -11.03 -9.90
C THR A 100 21.28 -12.27 -9.76
N THR A 101 21.87 -13.37 -9.29
CA THR A 101 21.14 -14.61 -8.94
C THR A 101 21.16 -14.82 -7.43
N ALA A 102 19.98 -14.87 -6.82
CA ALA A 102 19.82 -15.21 -5.40
C ALA A 102 19.33 -16.66 -5.25
N ARG A 103 20.09 -17.49 -4.53
CA ARG A 103 19.67 -18.87 -4.24
C ARG A 103 18.53 -18.85 -3.21
N ALA A 104 17.41 -19.47 -3.56
CA ALA A 104 16.36 -19.77 -2.61
C ALA A 104 16.68 -21.08 -1.87
N HIS A 105 16.15 -21.24 -0.65
CA HIS A 105 16.20 -22.52 0.05
C HIS A 105 15.44 -23.58 -0.78
N HIS A 106 15.82 -24.87 -0.68
CA HIS A 106 15.16 -25.93 -1.44
C HIS A 106 13.65 -26.02 -1.18
N ASP A 107 13.21 -25.65 0.04
CA ASP A 107 11.78 -25.55 0.40
C ASP A 107 11.02 -24.50 -0.41
N ALA A 108 11.71 -23.50 -0.98
CA ALA A 108 11.08 -22.51 -1.86
C ALA A 108 10.69 -23.08 -3.23
N ALA A 109 11.16 -24.28 -3.59
CA ALA A 109 10.72 -24.99 -4.80
C ALA A 109 9.25 -25.41 -4.74
N GLY A 110 8.61 -25.31 -3.56
CA GLY A 110 7.22 -25.71 -3.34
C GLY A 110 7.08 -27.22 -3.12
N MET A 111 5.84 -27.67 -2.95
CA MET A 111 5.53 -29.09 -2.84
C MET A 111 5.46 -29.73 -4.23
N HIS A 112 6.07 -30.90 -4.40
CA HIS A 112 5.82 -31.74 -5.57
C HIS A 112 4.41 -32.32 -5.47
N LEU A 113 3.49 -31.84 -6.30
CA LEU A 113 2.11 -32.30 -6.36
C LEU A 113 1.97 -33.35 -7.47
N GLY A 114 1.23 -34.43 -7.18
CA GLY A 114 0.80 -35.36 -8.24
C GLY A 114 -0.02 -34.63 -9.30
N GLU A 115 0.05 -35.11 -10.54
CA GLU A 115 -0.63 -34.47 -11.68
C GLU A 115 -2.15 -34.34 -11.45
N ASP A 116 -2.74 -35.32 -10.77
CA ASP A 116 -4.14 -35.34 -10.34
C ASP A 116 -4.47 -34.25 -9.32
N VAL A 117 -3.59 -34.06 -8.31
CA VAL A 117 -3.73 -33.03 -7.29
C VAL A 117 -3.54 -31.63 -7.88
N LEU A 118 -2.56 -31.46 -8.77
CA LEU A 118 -2.34 -30.20 -9.48
C LEU A 118 -3.55 -29.84 -10.33
N THR A 119 -4.05 -30.78 -11.14
CA THR A 119 -5.24 -30.57 -11.98
C THR A 119 -6.47 -30.21 -11.14
N ALA A 120 -6.66 -30.88 -9.99
CA ALA A 120 -7.75 -30.57 -9.07
C ALA A 120 -7.64 -29.15 -8.48
N LEU A 121 -6.43 -28.72 -8.10
CA LEU A 121 -6.17 -27.38 -7.57
C LEU A 121 -6.36 -26.29 -8.63
N GLU A 122 -5.89 -26.51 -9.86
CA GLU A 122 -6.09 -25.58 -10.98
C GLU A 122 -7.58 -25.40 -11.31
N LYS A 123 -8.33 -26.51 -11.33
CA LYS A 123 -9.79 -26.48 -11.51
C LYS A 123 -10.46 -25.69 -10.39
N ALA A 124 -10.10 -25.95 -9.14
CA ALA A 124 -10.64 -25.23 -7.98
C ALA A 124 -10.33 -23.73 -8.04
N ALA A 125 -9.10 -23.35 -8.39
CA ALA A 125 -8.70 -21.94 -8.54
C ALA A 125 -9.47 -21.24 -9.68
N ALA A 126 -9.69 -21.92 -10.80
CA ALA A 126 -10.48 -21.39 -11.91
C ALA A 126 -11.97 -21.21 -11.54
N GLU A 127 -12.53 -22.13 -10.75
CA GLU A 127 -13.90 -22.03 -10.22
C GLU A 127 -14.03 -20.88 -9.21
N GLU A 128 -13.05 -20.70 -8.32
CA GLU A 128 -13.00 -19.59 -7.37
C GLU A 128 -12.90 -18.23 -8.08
N GLY A 129 -12.05 -18.11 -9.11
CA GLY A 129 -11.96 -16.91 -9.95
C GLY A 129 -13.27 -16.59 -10.69
N LYS A 130 -13.95 -17.61 -11.22
CA LYS A 130 -15.29 -17.46 -11.83
C LYS A 130 -16.33 -17.02 -10.81
N ALA A 131 -16.34 -17.59 -9.61
CA ALA A 131 -17.24 -17.22 -8.52
C ALA A 131 -17.03 -15.75 -8.09
N ARG A 132 -15.76 -15.32 -7.97
CA ARG A 132 -15.39 -13.94 -7.62
C ARG A 132 -15.88 -12.93 -8.66
N SER A 133 -15.75 -13.25 -9.96
CA SER A 133 -16.24 -12.39 -11.05
C SER A 133 -17.77 -12.29 -11.13
N LYS A 134 -18.49 -13.40 -10.89
CA LYS A 134 -19.96 -13.41 -10.80
C LYS A 134 -20.48 -12.60 -9.61
N GLY A 135 -19.80 -12.67 -8.46
CA GLY A 135 -20.15 -11.88 -7.27
C GLY A 135 -20.03 -10.36 -7.49
N ALA A 136 -19.02 -9.93 -8.26
CA ALA A 136 -18.86 -8.53 -8.65
C ALA A 136 -19.96 -8.07 -9.62
N ALA A 137 -20.32 -8.89 -10.61
CA ALA A 137 -21.40 -8.59 -11.55
C ALA A 137 -22.79 -8.54 -10.89
N SER A 138 -23.03 -9.36 -9.87
CA SER A 138 -24.30 -9.35 -9.12
C SER A 138 -24.46 -8.11 -8.22
N ARG A 139 -23.36 -7.53 -7.72
CA ARG A 139 -23.39 -6.32 -6.87
C ARG A 139 -23.75 -5.04 -7.65
N ASN A 140 -23.43 -4.97 -8.94
CA ASN A 140 -23.80 -3.84 -9.80
C ASN A 140 -25.24 -3.91 -10.34
N LYS A 141 -26.03 -4.92 -9.94
CA LYS A 141 -27.39 -5.15 -10.43
C LYS A 141 -28.49 -4.99 -9.36
N THR A 142 -28.21 -4.33 -8.24
CA THR A 142 -29.25 -3.87 -7.32
C THR A 142 -29.69 -2.46 -7.68
N ASP A 143 -30.70 -2.47 -8.53
CA ASP A 143 -31.69 -1.46 -8.90
C ASP A 143 -31.74 -0.19 -8.04
N GLY A 144 -31.35 0.93 -8.66
CA GLY A 144 -31.56 2.27 -8.14
C GLY A 144 -33.02 2.68 -8.36
N THR A 145 -33.86 2.48 -7.36
CA THR A 145 -35.14 3.20 -7.28
C THR A 145 -34.92 4.50 -6.47
N PRO A 146 -35.08 5.70 -7.04
CA PRO A 146 -34.95 6.93 -6.27
C PRO A 146 -36.15 7.08 -5.33
N LYS A 147 -35.92 7.10 -4.01
CA LYS A 147 -36.94 7.49 -3.02
C LYS A 147 -37.33 8.96 -3.23
N ARG A 148 -38.56 9.21 -3.67
CA ARG A 148 -39.20 10.54 -3.61
C ARG A 148 -39.38 10.96 -2.15
N ILE A 149 -38.85 12.14 -1.82
CA ILE A 149 -39.10 12.82 -0.54
C ILE A 149 -40.53 13.39 -0.59
N PRO A 150 -41.44 13.08 0.35
CA PRO A 150 -42.74 13.74 0.42
C PRO A 150 -42.57 15.10 1.12
N THR A 151 -42.84 16.18 0.39
CA THR A 151 -43.03 17.53 0.95
C THR A 151 -44.37 17.59 1.68
N GLY A 152 -44.33 17.60 3.02
CA GLY A 152 -45.49 17.80 3.88
C GLY A 152 -45.89 19.27 3.94
N LYS A 153 -47.10 19.53 3.42
CA LYS A 153 -47.84 20.79 3.43
C LYS A 153 -48.25 21.15 4.87
N ARG A 154 -48.07 22.43 5.25
CA ARG A 154 -48.67 23.03 6.46
C ARG A 154 -50.15 23.25 6.20
N ASP A 155 -51.01 22.78 7.09
CA ASP A 155 -52.37 23.27 7.20
C ASP A 155 -52.61 23.63 8.67
N ASP A 156 -52.81 24.93 8.90
CA ASP A 156 -53.32 25.54 10.11
C ASP A 156 -54.80 25.12 10.31
N ALA A 157 -55.18 24.78 11.53
CA ALA A 157 -56.59 24.73 11.93
C ALA A 157 -56.76 25.04 13.42
N SER A 158 -57.10 26.29 13.67
CA SER A 158 -57.63 26.83 14.93
C SER A 158 -59.12 26.49 15.05
N GLY A 159 -59.61 26.22 16.27
CA GLY A 159 -60.97 26.61 16.68
C GLY A 159 -61.88 25.53 17.29
N ALA A 160 -62.18 25.68 18.58
CA ALA A 160 -63.48 25.56 19.26
C ALA A 160 -63.20 25.73 20.77
N ALA A 161 -63.50 26.83 21.48
CA ALA A 161 -64.77 27.51 21.74
C ALA A 161 -65.85 26.58 22.30
N GLU A 162 -66.12 26.67 23.60
CA GLU A 162 -67.47 26.90 24.13
C GLU A 162 -67.43 27.28 25.63
N SER A 163 -68.25 28.27 25.95
CA SER A 163 -68.54 28.90 27.24
C SER A 163 -69.72 28.20 27.93
N SER A 164 -69.83 28.32 29.26
CA SER A 164 -70.97 28.98 29.93
C SER A 164 -70.97 28.75 31.45
N ASP A 165 -71.36 29.83 32.15
CA ASP A 165 -71.75 30.03 33.57
C ASP A 165 -70.71 29.89 34.70
#